data_AF-A0A059ARZ9-F1
#
_entry.id   AF-A0A059ARZ9-F1
#
_cell.length_a   1.000
_cell.length_b   1.000
_cell.length_c   1.000
_cell.angle_alpha   90.00
_cell.angle_beta   90.00
_cell.angle_gamma   90.00
#
_symmetry.space_group_name_H-M   'P 1'
#
loop_
_entity.id
_entity.type
_entity.pdbx_description
1 polymer ?
#
loop_
_entity_poly.entity_id
_entity_poly.type
_entity_poly.pdbx_seq_one_letter_code
_entity_poly.pdbx_strand_id
1 'polypeptide(L)'
;MRSLWAVALLASCLAVLSASAQQGGDASSHRNDQACPAKGFYTYDAFVAIARSFPGFGTTDTWDTRYQEVAAFLAQTSHEITGGSKGAPDGHYAWGYCFVEERDRSRDYCDPQSGWLSAPGRKYYGRGPIQISQ
;
A
#
# COMPACT_ATOMS: atom_id res chain seq x y z
N MET A 1 24.77 -29.53 -29.06
CA MET A 1 24.72 -28.08 -28.82
C MET A 1 23.35 -27.76 -28.24
N ARG A 2 23.22 -27.79 -26.91
CA ARG A 2 21.99 -27.48 -26.18
C ARG A 2 22.09 -26.02 -25.74
N SER A 3 21.08 -25.25 -26.11
CA SER A 3 21.07 -23.79 -26.09
C SER A 3 21.24 -23.25 -24.67
N LEU A 4 22.39 -22.62 -24.39
CA LEU A 4 22.73 -21.95 -23.13
C LEU A 4 21.90 -20.67 -22.88
N TRP A 5 21.05 -20.27 -23.83
CA TRP A 5 20.22 -19.07 -23.76
C TRP A 5 18.95 -19.23 -22.91
N ALA A 6 18.48 -20.47 -22.68
CA ALA A 6 17.25 -20.71 -21.91
C ALA A 6 17.44 -20.59 -20.38
N VAL A 7 18.68 -20.67 -19.89
CA VAL A 7 18.97 -20.62 -18.44
C VAL A 7 19.09 -19.18 -17.92
N ALA A 8 19.45 -18.22 -18.79
CA ALA A 8 19.67 -16.83 -18.38
C ALA A 8 18.37 -16.04 -18.14
N LEU A 9 17.25 -16.41 -18.80
CA LEU A 9 15.94 -15.74 -18.62
C LEU A 9 15.17 -16.22 -17.39
N LEU A 10 15.48 -17.41 -16.88
CA LEU A 10 14.88 -17.94 -15.64
C LEU A 10 15.55 -17.36 -14.39
N ALA A 11 16.84 -17.01 -14.46
CA ALA A 11 17.59 -16.48 -13.33
C ALA A 11 17.23 -15.02 -12.97
N SER A 12 16.82 -14.20 -13.96
CA SER A 12 16.39 -12.82 -13.70
C SER A 12 14.98 -12.74 -13.12
N CYS A 13 14.10 -13.68 -13.48
CA CYS A 13 12.76 -13.75 -12.91
C CYS A 13 12.81 -14.18 -11.43
N LEU A 14 13.70 -15.12 -11.07
CA LEU A 14 13.91 -15.53 -9.68
C LEU A 14 14.50 -14.42 -8.80
N ALA A 15 15.41 -13.59 -9.33
CA ALA A 15 16.04 -12.49 -8.58
C ALA A 15 15.06 -11.34 -8.28
N VAL A 16 14.12 -11.06 -9.19
CA VAL A 16 13.04 -10.09 -8.96
C VAL A 16 11.99 -10.63 -7.99
N LEU A 17 11.69 -11.94 -8.04
CA LEU A 17 10.79 -12.61 -7.08
C LEU A 17 11.39 -12.70 -5.66
N SER A 18 12.71 -12.80 -5.53
CA SER A 18 13.39 -12.85 -4.22
C SER A 18 13.60 -11.46 -3.61
N ALA A 19 13.69 -10.41 -4.43
CA ALA A 19 13.79 -9.04 -3.91
C ALA A 19 12.52 -8.59 -3.16
N SER A 20 11.33 -9.08 -3.56
CA SER A 20 10.07 -8.81 -2.85
C SER A 20 9.85 -9.72 -1.64
N ALA A 21 10.43 -10.93 -1.64
CA ALA A 21 10.31 -11.89 -0.53
C ALA A 21 11.33 -11.68 0.61
N GLN A 22 12.52 -11.13 0.31
CA GLN A 22 13.59 -10.96 1.32
C GLN A 22 13.42 -9.77 2.27
N GLN A 23 12.39 -8.94 2.09
CA GLN A 23 12.06 -7.85 3.03
C GLN A 23 10.89 -8.22 3.94
N GLY A 24 10.79 -9.49 4.35
CA GLY A 24 9.75 -10.05 5.22
C GLY A 24 9.79 -9.55 6.68
N GLY A 25 9.95 -8.24 6.89
CA GLY A 25 9.40 -7.56 8.05
C GLY A 25 7.94 -7.19 7.76
N ASP A 26 7.07 -7.28 8.76
CA ASP A 26 5.69 -6.83 8.63
C ASP A 26 5.69 -5.35 8.19
N ALA A 27 5.25 -5.05 6.96
CA ALA A 27 5.35 -3.74 6.30
C ALA A 27 4.63 -2.61 7.06
N SER A 28 3.94 -2.95 8.15
CA SER A 28 3.17 -2.04 8.98
C SER A 28 3.23 -2.42 10.46
N SER A 29 4.36 -3.00 10.91
CA SER A 29 4.59 -3.32 12.32
C SER A 29 4.49 -2.08 13.22
N HIS A 30 4.85 -0.90 12.70
CA HIS A 30 4.82 0.38 13.41
C HIS A 30 3.53 1.18 13.23
N ARG A 31 2.49 0.66 12.56
CA ARG A 31 1.23 1.41 12.32
C ARG A 31 0.51 1.90 13.59
N ASN A 32 0.78 1.26 14.72
CA ASN A 32 0.22 1.59 16.03
C ASN A 32 1.25 2.25 16.97
N ASP A 33 2.41 2.65 16.45
CA ASP A 33 3.39 3.43 17.20
C ASP A 33 2.78 4.79 17.63
N GLN A 34 3.25 5.33 18.74
CA GLN A 34 2.77 6.63 19.26
C GLN A 34 3.07 7.79 18.32
N ALA A 35 4.10 7.66 17.48
CA ALA A 35 4.46 8.65 16.48
C ALA A 35 3.52 8.66 15.27
N CYS A 36 2.66 7.64 15.11
CA CYS A 36 1.73 7.53 13.99
C CYS A 36 0.35 8.14 14.31
N PRO A 37 -0.07 9.21 13.60
CA PRO A 37 -1.40 9.79 13.79
C PRO A 37 -2.56 8.81 13.52
N ALA A 38 -2.33 7.78 12.70
CA ALA A 38 -3.31 6.74 12.39
C ALA A 38 -3.40 5.62 13.43
N LYS A 39 -2.69 5.70 14.55
CA LYS A 39 -2.67 4.66 15.58
C LYS A 39 -4.08 4.23 15.98
N GLY A 40 -4.36 2.94 15.84
CA GLY A 40 -5.66 2.33 16.16
C GLY A 40 -6.74 2.48 15.08
N PHE A 41 -6.50 3.23 14.00
CA PHE A 41 -7.47 3.41 12.92
C PHE A 41 -7.51 2.21 11.97
N TYR A 42 -6.33 1.70 11.57
CA TYR A 42 -6.22 0.57 10.64
C TYR A 42 -6.18 -0.77 11.37
N THR A 43 -7.33 -1.45 11.42
CA THR A 43 -7.48 -2.76 12.04
C THR A 43 -7.55 -3.87 11.00
N TYR A 44 -7.09 -5.06 11.39
CA TYR A 44 -7.19 -6.25 10.55
C TYR A 44 -8.64 -6.60 10.24
N ASP A 45 -9.54 -6.51 11.24
CA ASP A 45 -10.95 -6.81 11.06
C ASP A 45 -11.63 -5.89 10.05
N ALA A 46 -11.29 -4.58 10.06
CA ALA A 46 -11.78 -3.64 9.06
C ALA A 46 -11.26 -3.98 7.66
N PHE A 47 -9.97 -4.32 7.53
CA PHE A 47 -9.41 -4.76 6.26
C PHE A 47 -10.11 -6.00 5.72
N VAL A 48 -10.30 -7.04 6.56
CA VAL A 48 -11.00 -8.27 6.15
C VAL A 48 -12.47 -8.01 5.81
N ALA A 49 -13.17 -7.16 6.58
CA ALA A 49 -14.55 -6.81 6.30
C ALA A 49 -14.69 -6.10 4.94
N ILE A 50 -13.79 -5.17 4.62
CA ILE A 50 -13.79 -4.47 3.32
C ILE A 50 -13.38 -5.42 2.20
N ALA A 51 -12.32 -6.23 2.38
CA ALA A 51 -11.87 -7.20 1.39
C ALA A 51 -12.99 -8.16 0.97
N ARG A 52 -13.84 -8.59 1.90
CA ARG A 52 -15.03 -9.41 1.61
C ARG A 52 -16.07 -8.74 0.70
N SER A 53 -16.06 -7.40 0.62
CA SER A 53 -16.91 -6.64 -0.30
C SER A 53 -16.36 -6.66 -1.75
N PHE A 54 -15.13 -7.12 -1.95
CA PHE A 54 -14.46 -7.26 -3.24
C PHE A 54 -14.08 -8.73 -3.46
N PRO A 55 -15.02 -9.60 -3.87
CA PRO A 55 -14.84 -11.05 -3.83
C PRO A 55 -13.73 -11.59 -4.74
N GLY A 56 -13.17 -10.79 -5.66
CA GLY A 56 -12.02 -11.14 -6.49
C GLY A 56 -10.65 -10.80 -5.88
N PHE A 57 -10.63 -9.94 -4.86
CA PHE A 57 -9.40 -9.46 -4.22
C PHE A 57 -8.80 -10.54 -3.31
N GLY A 58 -7.58 -10.99 -3.60
CA GLY A 58 -6.86 -12.00 -2.82
C GLY A 58 -7.45 -13.41 -2.94
N THR A 59 -8.32 -13.64 -3.92
CA THR A 59 -9.06 -14.91 -4.10
C THR A 59 -8.97 -15.47 -5.52
N THR A 60 -8.39 -14.70 -6.45
CA THR A 60 -8.32 -15.05 -7.87
C THR A 60 -7.11 -15.93 -8.18
N ASP A 61 -7.28 -16.93 -9.05
CA ASP A 61 -6.18 -17.75 -9.59
C ASP A 61 -5.42 -18.58 -8.51
N THR A 62 -4.09 -18.66 -8.57
CA THR A 62 -3.25 -19.51 -7.71
C THR A 62 -2.98 -18.89 -6.33
N TRP A 63 -2.50 -19.70 -5.39
CA TRP A 63 -2.05 -19.19 -4.08
C TRP A 63 -0.98 -18.10 -4.22
N ASP A 64 0.02 -18.31 -5.08
CA ASP A 64 1.08 -17.33 -5.31
C ASP A 64 0.54 -16.01 -5.85
N THR A 65 -0.38 -16.06 -6.83
CA THR A 65 -1.04 -14.86 -7.37
C THR A 65 -1.80 -14.10 -6.29
N ARG A 66 -2.53 -14.80 -5.42
CA ARG A 66 -3.29 -14.18 -4.31
C ARG A 66 -2.38 -13.51 -3.28
N TYR A 67 -1.30 -14.19 -2.88
CA TYR A 67 -0.32 -13.59 -1.97
C TYR A 67 0.34 -12.37 -2.60
N GLN A 68 0.66 -12.44 -3.88
CA GLN A 68 1.25 -11.33 -4.62
C GLN A 68 0.30 -10.14 -4.74
N GLU A 69 -0.99 -10.36 -5.00
CA GLU A 69 -2.00 -9.31 -5.06
C GLU A 69 -2.13 -8.56 -3.73
N VAL A 70 -2.28 -9.31 -2.62
CA VAL A 70 -2.38 -8.71 -1.28
C VAL A 70 -1.08 -7.98 -0.92
N ALA A 71 0.08 -8.57 -1.19
CA ALA A 71 1.37 -7.94 -0.94
C ALA A 71 1.54 -6.65 -1.75
N ALA A 72 1.17 -6.66 -3.03
CA ALA A 72 1.25 -5.47 -3.89
C ALA A 72 0.31 -4.36 -3.41
N PHE A 73 -0.93 -4.70 -3.04
CA PHE A 73 -1.89 -3.75 -2.48
C PHE A 73 -1.37 -3.12 -1.18
N LEU A 74 -0.90 -3.95 -0.23
CA LEU A 74 -0.36 -3.48 1.04
C LEU A 74 0.92 -2.66 0.84
N ALA A 75 1.78 -3.03 -0.10
CA ALA A 75 3.00 -2.27 -0.39
C ALA A 75 2.70 -0.88 -0.96
N GLN A 76 1.80 -0.80 -1.95
CA GLN A 76 1.40 0.48 -2.56
C GLN A 76 0.75 1.39 -1.52
N THR A 77 -0.25 0.87 -0.80
CA THR A 77 -0.94 1.66 0.24
C THR A 77 -0.01 2.01 1.41
N SER A 78 0.91 1.13 1.80
CA SER A 78 1.94 1.46 2.80
C SER A 78 2.83 2.61 2.35
N HIS A 79 3.17 2.70 1.05
CA HIS A 79 3.93 3.81 0.51
C HIS A 79 3.17 5.13 0.63
N GLU A 80 1.90 5.15 0.22
CA GLU A 80 1.04 6.36 0.25
C GLU A 80 0.93 6.97 1.66
N ILE A 81 0.88 6.14 2.69
CA ILE A 81 0.68 6.58 4.09
C ILE A 81 1.82 6.17 5.03
N THR A 82 3.04 6.14 4.51
CA THR A 82 4.24 5.80 5.29
C THR A 82 4.60 6.88 6.32
N GLY A 83 5.06 6.46 7.49
CA GLY A 83 5.80 7.28 8.45
C GLY A 83 7.31 7.07 8.39
N GLY A 84 7.77 6.15 7.53
CA GLY A 84 9.15 5.72 7.48
C GLY A 84 10.06 6.75 6.84
N SER A 85 11.25 6.90 7.40
CA SER A 85 12.34 7.68 6.85
C SER A 85 13.64 6.87 6.87
N LYS A 86 14.66 7.31 6.15
CA LYS A 86 15.97 6.66 6.19
C LYS A 86 16.48 6.63 7.65
N GLY A 87 16.69 5.43 8.18
CA GLY A 87 17.14 5.23 9.56
C GLY A 87 16.01 5.03 10.58
N ALA A 88 14.75 4.93 10.14
CA ALA A 88 13.65 4.52 11.01
C ALA A 88 13.90 3.13 11.62
N PRO A 89 13.44 2.87 12.86
CA PRO A 89 13.47 1.54 13.47
C PRO A 89 12.91 0.48 12.52
N ASP A 90 13.61 -0.66 12.40
CA ASP A 90 13.25 -1.77 11.51
C ASP A 90 13.18 -1.42 10.00
N GLY A 91 13.69 -0.25 9.61
CA GLY A 91 13.74 0.23 8.24
C GLY A 91 12.47 0.97 7.80
N HIS A 92 12.59 1.84 6.80
CA HIS A 92 11.48 2.72 6.37
C HIS A 92 10.27 1.97 5.78
N TYR A 93 10.44 0.71 5.38
CA TYR A 93 9.36 -0.13 4.86
C TYR A 93 8.45 -0.72 5.96
N ALA A 94 8.87 -0.70 7.23
CA ALA A 94 8.07 -1.21 8.36
C ALA A 94 7.02 -0.20 8.89
N TRP A 95 7.02 1.01 8.33
CA TRP A 95 6.25 2.17 8.81
C TRP A 95 5.05 2.52 7.91
N GLY A 96 4.54 1.55 7.15
CA GLY A 96 3.28 1.69 6.44
C GLY A 96 2.11 1.98 7.40
N TYR A 97 1.04 2.55 6.86
CA TYR A 97 -0.20 2.81 7.59
C TYR A 97 -0.09 3.77 8.79
N CYS A 98 0.83 4.73 8.71
CA CYS A 98 1.09 5.69 9.79
C CYS A 98 0.15 6.91 9.73
N PHE A 99 -0.38 7.25 8.54
CA PHE A 99 -1.28 8.39 8.32
C PHE A 99 -2.66 7.98 7.79
N VAL A 100 -3.71 8.72 8.17
CA VAL A 100 -5.07 8.58 7.60
C VAL A 100 -5.33 9.63 6.53
N GLU A 101 -4.80 10.83 6.73
CA GLU A 101 -5.08 11.99 5.90
C GLU A 101 -3.76 12.60 5.44
N GLU A 102 -3.82 13.31 4.31
CA GLU A 102 -2.71 14.07 3.77
C GLU A 102 -2.12 15.02 4.83
N ARG A 103 -0.79 15.16 4.78
CA ARG A 103 -0.05 16.01 5.73
C ARG A 103 -0.28 17.48 5.45
N ASP A 104 -0.27 17.88 4.17
CA ASP A 104 -0.67 19.22 3.74
C ASP A 104 -2.16 19.22 3.38
N ARG A 105 -2.93 20.11 4.01
CA ARG A 105 -4.39 20.23 3.80
C ARG A 105 -4.77 21.65 3.37
N SER A 106 -3.78 22.42 2.93
CA SER A 106 -3.97 23.78 2.44
C SER A 106 -4.81 23.80 1.17
N ARG A 107 -4.67 22.77 0.33
CA ARG A 107 -5.43 22.61 -0.91
C ARG A 107 -6.78 21.94 -0.67
N ASP A 108 -7.80 22.43 -1.38
CA ASP A 108 -9.16 21.90 -1.28
C ASP A 108 -9.44 20.77 -2.26
N TYR A 109 -8.57 20.57 -3.27
CA TYR A 109 -8.71 19.53 -4.30
C TYR A 109 -10.08 19.54 -4.99
N CYS A 110 -10.60 20.74 -5.23
CA CYS A 110 -11.81 20.96 -6.01
C CYS A 110 -11.41 21.19 -7.47
N ASP A 111 -11.58 20.16 -8.32
CA ASP A 111 -11.43 20.31 -9.76
C ASP A 111 -12.79 20.62 -10.41
N PRO A 112 -13.01 21.86 -10.90
CA PRO A 112 -14.24 22.23 -11.59
C PRO A 112 -14.42 21.51 -12.94
N GLN A 113 -13.36 20.89 -13.48
CA GLN A 113 -13.39 20.17 -14.77
C GLN A 113 -13.65 18.67 -14.61
N SER A 114 -13.62 18.13 -13.39
CA SER A 114 -13.80 16.71 -13.10
C SER A 114 -15.19 16.16 -13.43
N GLY A 115 -16.18 17.03 -13.67
CA GLY A 115 -17.59 16.66 -13.81
C GLY A 115 -18.28 16.35 -12.47
N TRP A 116 -17.54 16.39 -11.36
CA TRP A 116 -18.05 16.17 -10.00
C TRP A 116 -18.08 17.47 -9.21
N LEU A 117 -19.27 17.93 -8.84
CA LEU A 117 -19.42 19.16 -8.07
C LEU A 117 -18.86 18.99 -6.66
N SER A 118 -17.98 19.91 -6.28
CA SER A 118 -17.51 20.02 -4.90
C SER A 118 -18.60 20.60 -4.01
N ALA A 119 -18.84 19.94 -2.88
CA ALA A 119 -19.79 20.39 -1.88
C ALA A 119 -19.23 21.62 -1.13
N PRO A 120 -20.07 22.65 -0.85
CA PRO A 120 -19.62 23.86 -0.15
C PRO A 120 -18.94 23.55 1.19
N GLY A 121 -17.77 24.16 1.42
CA GLY A 121 -17.00 24.00 2.66
C GLY A 121 -16.32 22.63 2.85
N ARG A 122 -16.32 21.77 1.82
CA ARG A 122 -15.62 20.47 1.85
C ARG A 122 -14.27 20.56 1.16
N LYS A 123 -13.32 19.74 1.64
CA LYS A 123 -11.99 19.58 1.07
C LYS A 123 -11.74 18.12 0.70
N TYR A 124 -11.10 17.89 -0.43
CA TYR A 124 -10.91 16.58 -1.04
C TYR A 124 -9.43 16.17 -1.08
N TYR A 125 -8.64 16.60 -0.09
CA TYR A 125 -7.27 16.13 0.13
C TYR A 125 -7.24 14.61 0.39
N GLY A 126 -6.04 14.04 0.24
CA GLY A 126 -5.79 12.61 0.33
C GLY A 126 -6.30 11.99 1.62
N ARG A 127 -7.07 10.90 1.51
CA ARG A 127 -7.56 10.11 2.65
C ARG A 127 -7.47 8.61 2.44
N GLY A 128 -7.25 7.90 3.53
CA GLY A 128 -7.21 6.45 3.61
C GLY A 128 -5.97 5.83 2.97
N PRO A 129 -5.97 4.49 2.80
CA PRO A 129 -4.81 3.72 2.35
C PRO A 129 -4.26 4.12 0.99
N ILE A 130 -5.11 4.59 0.06
CA ILE A 130 -4.70 4.97 -1.30
C ILE A 130 -4.73 6.50 -1.50
N GLN A 131 -4.79 7.28 -0.41
CA GLN A 131 -4.82 8.75 -0.44
C GLN A 131 -5.75 9.33 -1.52
N ILE A 132 -7.00 8.85 -1.56
CA ILE A 132 -8.00 9.29 -2.55
C ILE A 132 -8.17 10.80 -2.45
N SER A 133 -7.98 11.47 -3.58
CA SER A 133 -8.15 12.91 -3.75
C SER A 133 -9.02 13.18 -4.97
N GLN A 134 -9.63 14.37 -5.03
CA GLN A 134 -10.42 14.82 -6.20
C GLN A 134 -9.60 15.73 -7.12
#